data_AF-A0A961U2B0-F1
#
_entry.id   AF-A0A961U2B0-F1
#
_cell.length_a   1.000
_cell.length_b   1.000
_cell.length_c   1.000
_cell.angle_alpha   90.00
_cell.angle_beta   90.00
_cell.angle_gamma   90.00
#
_symmetry.space_group_name_H-M   'P 1'
#
loop_
_entity.id
_entity.type
_entity.pdbx_description
1 polymer ?
#
loop_
_entity_poly.entity_id
_entity_poly.type
_entity_poly.pdbx_seq_one_letter_code
_entity_poly.pdbx_strand_id
1 'polypeptide(L)'
;MLGWSPQDLHILSLGCVDEVYMLPESPGKAGLGLKALSLLMDGQSRGALGIARHLTGDPHDRTAVHRYSPSVPEGFFSLDDTTKIQRLKGLGASSARHASPTLTPIFFQQPAEPFVPVHQLERNAA
;
A
#
# COMPACT_ATOMS: atom_id res chain seq x y z
N MET A 1 15.45 7.36 13.39
CA MET A 1 15.06 6.45 12.28
C MET A 1 15.64 5.07 12.54
N LEU A 2 15.06 4.02 11.97
CA LEU A 2 15.22 2.58 12.28
C LEU A 2 16.67 1.99 12.23
N GLY A 3 17.71 2.82 12.24
CA GLY A 3 19.11 2.41 12.15
C GLY A 3 19.54 1.96 10.76
N TRP A 4 18.62 1.92 9.79
CA TRP A 4 18.90 1.47 8.43
C TRP A 4 19.43 2.60 7.56
N SER A 5 20.42 2.28 6.75
CA SER A 5 20.90 3.17 5.70
C SER A 5 19.80 3.36 4.64
N PRO A 6 19.52 4.61 4.22
CA PRO A 6 18.61 4.88 3.10
C PRO A 6 18.96 4.12 1.82
N GLN A 7 20.24 3.79 1.61
CA GLN A 7 20.73 3.08 0.42
C GLN A 7 20.35 1.59 0.42
N ASP A 8 20.16 1.00 1.59
CA ASP A 8 19.86 -0.43 1.75
C ASP A 8 18.35 -0.70 1.90
N LEU A 9 17.55 0.35 2.06
CA LEU A 9 16.11 0.24 2.33
C LEU A 9 15.29 0.15 1.03
N HIS A 10 14.71 -1.01 0.73
CA HIS A 10 13.67 -1.14 -0.29
C HIS A 10 12.28 -1.20 0.34
N ILE A 11 11.30 -0.56 -0.28
CA ILE A 11 9.91 -0.49 0.21
C ILE A 11 8.98 -1.12 -0.83
N LEU A 12 8.30 -2.20 -0.43
CA LEU A 12 7.16 -2.76 -1.16
C LEU A 12 5.87 -2.17 -0.58
N SER A 13 5.15 -1.38 -1.37
CA SER A 13 3.88 -0.76 -0.97
C SER A 13 2.73 -1.38 -1.75
N LEU A 14 1.79 -2.01 -1.05
CA LEU A 14 0.59 -2.63 -1.65
C LEU A 14 -0.64 -1.80 -1.32
N GLY A 15 -1.45 -1.51 -2.33
CA GLY A 15 -2.71 -0.78 -2.20
C GLY A 15 -3.91 -1.69 -2.31
N CYS A 16 -5.04 -1.21 -1.78
CA CYS A 16 -6.33 -1.88 -1.84
C CYS A 16 -7.15 -1.36 -3.02
N VAL A 17 -6.56 -1.34 -4.21
CA VAL A 17 -7.04 -0.64 -5.43
C VAL A 17 -7.05 0.89 -5.31
N ASP A 18 -6.90 1.58 -6.45
CA ASP A 18 -7.05 3.03 -6.53
C ASP A 18 -8.33 3.35 -7.33
N GLU A 19 -9.33 3.96 -6.69
CA GLU A 19 -10.55 4.37 -7.39
C GLU A 19 -10.29 5.62 -8.24
N VAL A 20 -10.71 5.57 -9.50
CA VAL A 20 -10.67 6.73 -10.38
C VAL A 20 -12.02 7.45 -10.29
N TYR A 21 -12.05 8.56 -9.57
CA TYR A 21 -13.24 9.39 -9.35
C TYR A 21 -12.97 10.86 -9.66
N MET A 22 -14.04 11.61 -9.91
CA MET A 22 -13.99 13.08 -9.99
C MET A 22 -14.63 13.70 -8.75
N LEU A 23 -13.98 14.75 -8.25
CA LEU A 23 -14.58 15.66 -7.27
C LEU A 23 -15.27 16.80 -8.01
N PRO A 24 -16.53 17.12 -7.69
CA PRO A 24 -17.17 18.29 -8.26
C PRO A 24 -16.51 19.57 -7.75
N GLU A 25 -16.51 20.64 -8.55
CA GLU A 25 -15.84 21.92 -8.22
C GLU A 25 -16.46 22.61 -6.98
N SER A 26 -17.75 22.42 -6.76
CA SER A 26 -18.49 22.93 -5.61
C SER A 26 -19.26 21.79 -4.93
N PRO A 27 -18.59 20.85 -4.25
CA PRO A 27 -19.28 19.81 -3.51
C PRO A 27 -19.95 20.50 -2.32
N GLY A 28 -21.28 20.59 -2.32
CA GLY A 28 -22.01 20.96 -1.11
C GLY A 28 -21.64 20.01 0.05
N LYS A 29 -22.06 20.34 1.28
CA LYS A 29 -21.74 19.55 2.49
C LYS A 29 -22.03 18.05 2.33
N ALA A 30 -23.12 17.69 1.64
CA ALA A 30 -23.50 16.30 1.37
C ALA A 30 -22.54 15.58 0.41
N GLY A 31 -22.10 16.26 -0.66
CA GLY A 31 -21.14 15.69 -1.62
C GLY A 31 -19.75 15.50 -1.03
N LEU A 32 -19.32 16.42 -0.15
CA LEU A 32 -18.10 16.26 0.64
C LEU A 32 -18.23 15.12 1.66
N GLY A 33 -19.34 15.04 2.40
CA GLY A 33 -19.53 14.04 3.45
C GLY A 33 -19.44 12.59 2.94
N LEU A 34 -20.03 12.30 1.78
CA LEU A 34 -19.99 10.96 1.19
C LEU A 34 -18.60 10.58 0.65
N LYS A 35 -17.82 11.55 0.15
CA LYS A 35 -16.47 11.32 -0.41
C LYS A 35 -15.33 11.56 0.58
N ALA A 36 -15.63 12.07 1.78
CA ALA A 36 -14.62 12.44 2.78
C ALA A 36 -13.75 11.26 3.21
N LEU A 37 -14.35 10.07 3.36
CA LEU A 37 -13.59 8.87 3.73
C LEU A 37 -12.61 8.46 2.63
N SER A 38 -13.05 8.40 1.39
CA SER A 38 -12.18 8.09 0.24
C SER A 38 -11.05 9.11 0.11
N LEU A 39 -11.36 10.41 0.26
CA LEU A 39 -10.34 11.47 0.23
C LEU A 39 -9.32 11.34 1.36
N LEU A 40 -9.77 11.02 2.57
CA LEU A 40 -8.88 10.82 3.70
C LEU A 40 -7.97 9.61 3.46
N MET A 41 -8.52 8.48 2.99
CA MET A 41 -7.75 7.27 2.68
C MET A 41 -6.73 7.53 1.57
N ASP A 42 -7.11 8.23 0.51
CA ASP A 42 -6.20 8.66 -0.54
C ASP A 42 -5.09 9.58 0.00
N GLY A 43 -5.45 10.50 0.89
CA GLY A 43 -4.50 11.38 1.56
C GLY A 43 -3.48 10.61 2.40
N GLN A 44 -3.93 9.64 3.18
CA GLN A 44 -3.05 8.75 3.97
C GLN A 44 -2.12 7.93 3.06
N SER A 45 -2.68 7.32 2.01
CA SER A 45 -1.93 6.51 1.04
C SER A 45 -0.83 7.33 0.36
N ARG A 46 -1.17 8.53 -0.15
CA ARG A 46 -0.23 9.43 -0.84
C ARG A 46 0.80 10.03 0.13
N GLY A 47 0.39 10.39 1.34
CA GLY A 47 1.29 10.91 2.37
C GLY A 47 2.34 9.89 2.79
N ALA A 48 1.92 8.65 3.07
CA ALA A 48 2.83 7.55 3.37
C ALA A 48 3.81 7.27 2.22
N LEU A 49 3.32 7.30 0.97
CA LEU A 49 4.16 7.13 -0.21
C LEU A 49 5.19 8.26 -0.35
N GLY A 50 4.79 9.52 -0.10
CA GLY A 50 5.67 10.67 -0.12
C GLY A 50 6.78 10.58 0.92
N ILE A 51 6.45 10.15 2.14
CA ILE A 51 7.42 9.89 3.21
C ILE A 51 8.40 8.79 2.77
N ALA A 52 7.91 7.67 2.27
CA ALA A 52 8.74 6.56 1.79
C ALA A 52 9.74 7.01 0.72
N ARG A 53 9.28 7.81 -0.25
CA ARG A 53 10.11 8.39 -1.31
C ARG A 53 11.19 9.32 -0.77
N HIS A 54 10.80 10.24 0.11
CA HIS A 54 11.74 11.17 0.71
C HIS A 54 12.84 10.47 1.53
N LEU A 55 12.47 9.43 2.28
CA LEU A 55 13.41 8.68 3.12
C LEU A 55 14.39 7.79 2.33
N THR A 56 14.03 7.39 1.12
CA THR A 56 14.81 6.43 0.32
C THR A 56 15.55 7.07 -0.86
N GLY A 57 15.26 8.33 -1.18
CA GLY A 57 15.74 9.01 -2.38
C GLY A 57 14.95 8.66 -3.65
N ASP A 58 13.85 7.92 -3.54
CA ASP A 58 13.03 7.52 -4.69
C ASP A 58 12.18 8.69 -5.23
N PRO A 59 12.05 8.85 -6.56
CA PRO A 59 12.74 8.12 -7.63
C PRO A 59 14.04 8.81 -8.13
N HIS A 60 14.44 9.92 -7.52
CA HIS A 60 15.49 10.80 -8.07
C HIS A 60 16.89 10.20 -7.98
N ASP A 61 17.22 9.59 -6.83
CA ASP A 61 18.54 9.03 -6.58
C ASP A 61 18.61 7.56 -7.00
N ARG A 62 17.52 6.82 -6.82
CA ARG A 62 17.37 5.40 -7.18
C ARG A 62 15.92 4.96 -7.17
N THR A 63 15.63 3.79 -7.72
CA THR A 63 14.34 3.11 -7.58
C THR A 63 14.34 2.28 -6.30
N ALA A 64 13.67 2.77 -5.26
CA ALA A 64 13.60 2.12 -3.95
C ALA A 64 12.17 1.80 -3.50
N VAL A 65 11.17 2.50 -4.06
CA VAL A 65 9.77 2.35 -3.66
C VAL A 65 8.99 1.69 -4.79
N HIS A 66 8.52 0.46 -4.53
CA HIS A 66 7.73 -0.33 -5.47
C HIS A 66 6.27 -0.32 -5.02
N ARG A 67 5.47 0.57 -5.62
CA ARG A 67 4.03 0.72 -5.32
C ARG A 67 3.17 -0.04 -6.33
N TYR A 68 2.30 -0.91 -5.85
CA TYR A 68 1.29 -1.60 -6.65
C TYR A 68 -0.10 -1.36 -6.08
N SER A 69 -0.94 -0.64 -6.83
CA SER A 69 -2.35 -0.41 -6.52
C SER A 69 -3.10 -0.29 -7.86
N PRO A 70 -3.77 -1.36 -8.32
CA PRO A 70 -4.43 -1.33 -9.63
C PRO A 70 -5.61 -0.36 -9.60
N SER A 71 -5.74 0.46 -10.66
CA SER A 71 -6.83 1.41 -10.78
C SER A 71 -8.15 0.73 -11.17
N VAL A 72 -9.25 1.16 -10.56
CA VAL A 72 -10.59 0.64 -10.84
C VAL A 72 -11.59 1.79 -11.01
N PRO A 73 -12.71 1.57 -11.73
CA PRO A 73 -13.79 2.54 -11.77
C PRO A 73 -14.39 2.78 -10.38
N GLU A 74 -14.75 4.03 -10.09
CA GLU A 74 -15.48 4.42 -8.86
C GLU A 74 -16.71 3.53 -8.63
N GLY A 75 -16.86 3.01 -7.41
CA GLY A 75 -18.02 2.22 -7.01
C GLY A 75 -18.08 0.80 -7.59
N PHE A 76 -17.08 0.38 -8.38
CA PHE A 76 -17.02 -0.99 -8.87
C PHE A 76 -16.77 -1.99 -7.73
N PHE A 77 -15.91 -1.62 -6.78
CA PHE A 77 -15.69 -2.31 -5.51
C PHE A 77 -16.10 -1.39 -4.34
N SER A 78 -16.42 -1.96 -3.19
CA SER A 78 -16.57 -1.21 -1.95
C SER A 78 -16.01 -2.04 -0.78
N LEU A 79 -15.71 -1.37 0.33
CA LEU A 79 -15.07 -2.01 1.50
C LEU A 79 -15.90 -3.18 2.06
N ASP A 80 -17.22 -3.02 2.14
CA ASP A 80 -18.13 -3.99 2.75
C ASP A 80 -18.86 -4.88 1.74
N ASP A 81 -18.55 -4.75 0.44
CA ASP A 81 -19.17 -5.58 -0.61
C ASP A 81 -18.38 -6.87 -0.85
N THR A 82 -18.91 -7.97 -0.32
CA THR A 82 -18.33 -9.31 -0.49
C THR A 82 -18.72 -9.99 -1.81
N THR A 83 -19.64 -9.44 -2.59
CA THR A 83 -20.18 -10.11 -3.79
C THR A 83 -19.14 -10.23 -4.91
N LYS A 84 -18.08 -9.41 -4.89
CA LYS A 84 -17.06 -9.35 -5.96
C LYS A 84 -15.68 -9.89 -5.55
N ILE A 85 -15.58 -10.63 -4.44
CA ILE A 85 -14.31 -11.18 -3.93
C ILE A 85 -13.54 -11.97 -5.00
N GLN A 86 -14.20 -12.78 -5.82
CA GLN A 86 -13.49 -13.55 -6.86
C GLN A 86 -12.87 -12.65 -7.93
N ARG A 87 -13.49 -11.51 -8.26
CA ARG A 87 -12.92 -10.51 -9.18
C ARG A 87 -11.70 -9.84 -8.56
N LEU A 88 -11.77 -9.47 -7.27
CA LEU A 88 -10.62 -8.91 -6.53
C LEU A 88 -9.43 -9.88 -6.49
N LYS A 89 -9.68 -11.17 -6.22
CA LYS A 89 -8.65 -12.21 -6.28
C LYS A 89 -8.02 -12.31 -7.68
N GLY A 90 -8.84 -12.30 -8.73
CA GLY A 90 -8.37 -12.33 -10.11
C GLY A 90 -7.50 -11.12 -10.46
N LEU A 91 -7.90 -9.93 -10.02
CA LEU A 91 -7.15 -8.69 -10.19
C LEU A 91 -5.80 -8.76 -9.47
N GLY A 92 -5.78 -9.26 -8.24
CA GLY A 92 -4.55 -9.48 -7.46
C GLY A 92 -3.61 -10.47 -8.15
N ALA A 93 -4.12 -11.62 -8.60
CA ALA A 93 -3.32 -12.61 -9.33
C ALA A 93 -2.76 -12.06 -10.64
N SER A 94 -3.55 -11.25 -11.37
CA SER A 94 -3.10 -10.59 -12.59
C SER A 94 -2.00 -9.57 -12.31
N SER A 95 -2.19 -8.72 -11.30
CA SER A 95 -1.19 -7.72 -10.89
C SER A 95 0.11 -8.39 -10.45
N ALA A 96 0.02 -9.48 -9.66
CA ALA A 96 1.16 -10.27 -9.22
C ALA A 96 1.94 -10.85 -10.40
N ARG A 97 1.28 -11.42 -11.42
CA ARG A 97 1.99 -11.96 -12.60
C ARG A 97 2.88 -10.93 -13.30
N HIS A 98 2.47 -9.67 -13.34
CA HIS A 98 3.26 -8.59 -13.93
C HIS A 98 4.36 -8.09 -13.00
N ALA A 99 4.07 -8.01 -11.70
CA ALA A 99 4.97 -7.46 -10.69
C ALA A 99 6.09 -8.44 -10.28
N SER A 100 5.77 -9.74 -10.20
CA SER A 100 6.65 -10.76 -9.63
C SER A 100 8.06 -10.79 -10.25
N PRO A 101 8.24 -10.73 -11.59
CA PRO A 101 9.58 -10.73 -12.17
C PRO A 101 10.48 -9.58 -11.68
N THR A 102 9.88 -8.42 -11.38
CA THR A 102 10.60 -7.26 -10.83
C THR A 102 10.83 -7.40 -9.33
N LEU A 103 9.83 -7.90 -8.59
CA LEU A 103 9.87 -7.97 -7.12
C LEU A 103 10.69 -9.13 -6.58
N THR A 104 10.72 -10.28 -7.26
CA THR A 104 11.44 -11.47 -6.82
C THR A 104 12.91 -11.20 -6.51
N PRO A 105 13.70 -10.56 -7.40
CA PRO A 105 15.11 -10.32 -7.10
C PRO A 105 15.36 -9.33 -5.96
N ILE A 106 14.35 -8.53 -5.59
CA ILE A 106 14.47 -7.46 -4.58
C ILE A 106 14.00 -7.93 -3.20
N PHE A 107 12.86 -8.63 -3.13
CA PHE A 107 12.19 -8.95 -1.87
C PHE A 107 12.05 -10.45 -1.58
N PHE A 108 12.15 -11.33 -2.58
CA PHE A 108 11.74 -12.74 -2.45
C PHE A 108 12.86 -13.74 -2.78
N GLN A 109 14.13 -13.33 -2.62
CA GLN A 109 15.29 -14.22 -2.78
C GLN A 109 15.43 -15.22 -1.63
N GLN A 110 15.06 -14.80 -0.42
CA GLN A 110 15.13 -15.62 0.78
C GLN A 110 13.97 -15.26 1.73
N PRO A 111 13.53 -16.20 2.59
CA PRO A 111 12.59 -15.89 3.65
C PRO A 111 13.12 -14.79 4.57
N ALA A 112 12.24 -13.91 5.04
CA ALA A 112 12.58 -12.97 6.09
C ALA A 112 12.89 -13.70 7.41
N GLU A 113 13.73 -13.09 8.24
CA GLU A 113 13.97 -13.59 9.59
C GLU A 113 12.66 -13.65 10.38
N PRO A 114 12.48 -14.66 11.25
CA PRO A 114 11.31 -14.73 12.12
C PRO A 114 11.15 -13.45 12.93
N PHE A 115 9.93 -12.94 13.00
CA PHE A 115 9.63 -11.77 13.83
C PHE A 115 9.89 -12.09 15.31
N VAL A 116 10.75 -11.29 15.94
CA VAL A 116 11.00 -11.34 17.39
C VAL A 116 10.43 -10.05 17.99
N PRO A 117 9.42 -10.14 18.89
CA PRO A 117 8.89 -8.95 19.55
C PRO A 117 9.96 -8.32 20.44
N VAL A 118 10.05 -6.99 20.40
CA VAL A 118 11.01 -6.22 21.22
C VAL A 118 10.70 -6.39 22.71
N HIS A 119 9.43 -6.50 23.08
CA HIS A 119 9.00 -6.76 24.44
C HIS A 119 8.65 -8.24 24.60
N GLN A 120 9.39 -8.94 25.44
CA GLN A 120 9.12 -10.33 25.80
C GLN A 120 8.49 -10.37 27.19
N LEU A 121 7.40 -11.11 27.35
CA LEU A 121 6.82 -11.35 28.67
C LEU A 121 7.78 -12.23 29.46
N GLU A 122 8.14 -11.81 30.66
CA GLU A 122 8.85 -12.66 31.60
C GLU A 122 8.00 -13.90 31.87
N ARG A 123 8.54 -15.08 31.54
CA ARG A 123 7.88 -16.34 31.85
C ARG A 123 7.98 -16.54 33.36
N ASN A 124 6.97 -16.11 34.11
CA ASN A 124 6.83 -16.50 35.51
C ASN A 124 6.72 -18.04 35.55
N ALA A 125 7.77 -18.69 36.07
CA ALA A 125 7.78 -20.11 36.31
C ALA A 125 6.69 -20.43 37.35
N ALA A 126 5.72 -21.26 36.95
CA ALA A 126 4.79 -21.92 37.86
C ALA A 126 5.47 -23.15 38.49
#